data_AF-A0A8S8ZCI2-F1
#
_entry.id   AF-A0A8S8ZCI2-F1
#
_cell.length_a   1.000
_cell.length_b   1.000
_cell.length_c   1.000
_cell.angle_alpha   90.00
_cell.angle_beta   90.00
_cell.angle_gamma   90.00
#
_symmetry.space_group_name_H-M   'P 1'
#
loop_
_entity.id
_entity.type
_entity.pdbx_description
1 polymer ?
#
loop_
_entity_poly.entity_id
_entity_poly.type
_entity_poly.pdbx_seq_one_letter_code
_entity_poly.pdbx_strand_id
1 'polypeptide(L)'
;MAKNTLVVNFKYKKRSDDIIYGQIKRAATSIESQMTKEGFNVLRSDAVAYDESKASLLFLLESLTISKNEVRTGPDVFSGDFSTKFIQINSKKSKLMWADKDGKLKTLQTRRYENAKSYLSDLIKNHIGESGIPKGLRIDFKNGFKISNGKGKQNKSVKKSISKMITTDDTTFSAN
;
A
#
# COMPACT_ATOMS: atom_id res chain seq x y z
N MET A 1 -4.50 16.15 -6.27
CA MET A 1 -4.42 14.74 -5.81
C MET A 1 -3.50 13.85 -6.64
N ALA A 2 -3.44 13.93 -7.98
CA ALA A 2 -2.61 13.04 -8.82
C ALA A 2 -1.12 12.94 -8.43
N LYS A 3 -0.55 13.96 -7.77
CA LYS A 3 0.83 13.95 -7.25
C LYS A 3 1.04 12.95 -6.11
N ASN A 4 -0.02 12.50 -5.44
CA ASN A 4 0.05 11.51 -4.37
C ASN A 4 -0.38 10.11 -4.85
N THR A 5 -0.52 9.93 -6.16
CA THR A 5 -0.80 8.62 -6.75
C THR A 5 0.51 7.93 -7.11
N LEU A 6 0.72 6.71 -6.61
CA LEU A 6 1.76 5.82 -7.11
C LEU A 6 1.20 4.90 -8.19
N VAL A 7 1.97 4.72 -9.26
CA VAL A 7 1.65 3.84 -10.38
C VAL A 7 2.77 2.81 -10.52
N VAL A 8 2.44 1.54 -10.32
CA VAL A 8 3.34 0.40 -10.52
C VAL A 8 3.06 -0.21 -11.88
N ASN A 9 3.95 0.06 -12.84
CA ASN A 9 3.85 -0.46 -14.20
C ASN A 9 4.67 -1.74 -14.34
N PHE A 10 4.10 -2.77 -14.95
CA PHE A 10 4.82 -4.01 -15.25
C PHE A 10 4.27 -4.63 -16.55
N LYS A 11 5.06 -5.53 -17.14
CA LYS A 11 4.62 -6.34 -18.28
C LYS A 11 4.22 -7.72 -17.78
N TYR A 12 3.25 -8.34 -18.42
CA TYR A 12 2.83 -9.70 -18.12
C TYR A 12 2.77 -10.55 -19.39
N LYS A 13 2.98 -11.87 -19.24
CA LYS A 13 2.78 -12.83 -20.34
C LYS A 13 1.29 -12.93 -20.69
N LYS A 14 0.95 -12.90 -21.99
CA LYS A 14 -0.44 -13.03 -22.49
C LYS A 14 -1.11 -14.28 -21.91
N ARG A 15 -2.30 -14.07 -21.36
CA ARG A 15 -3.22 -15.05 -20.75
C ARG A 15 -4.64 -14.56 -21.02
N SER A 16 -5.66 -15.36 -20.69
CA SER A 16 -7.06 -14.91 -20.77
C SER A 16 -7.26 -13.61 -19.99
N ASP A 17 -8.05 -12.69 -20.55
CA ASP A 17 -8.32 -11.37 -19.98
C ASP A 17 -8.94 -11.48 -18.58
N ASP A 18 -9.84 -12.45 -18.38
CA ASP A 18 -10.47 -12.69 -17.06
C ASP A 18 -9.44 -13.10 -16.01
N ILE A 19 -8.48 -13.95 -16.39
CA ILE A 19 -7.40 -14.41 -15.51
C ILE A 19 -6.52 -13.24 -15.12
N ILE A 20 -6.08 -12.44 -16.10
CA ILE A 20 -5.23 -11.27 -15.85
C ILE A 20 -5.97 -10.25 -14.98
N TYR A 21 -7.21 -9.91 -15.34
CA TYR A 21 -8.01 -8.93 -14.61
C TYR A 21 -8.21 -9.32 -13.15
N GLY A 22 -8.56 -10.58 -12.90
CA GLY A 22 -8.69 -11.12 -11.55
C GLY A 22 -7.36 -11.08 -10.77
N GLN A 23 -6.24 -11.39 -11.42
CA GLN A 23 -4.93 -11.37 -10.76
C GLN A 23 -4.44 -9.96 -10.45
N ILE A 24 -4.56 -9.00 -11.37
CA ILE A 24 -4.08 -7.63 -11.13
C ILE A 24 -4.93 -6.90 -10.08
N LYS A 25 -6.24 -7.15 -10.02
CA LYS A 25 -7.10 -6.63 -8.95
C LYS A 25 -6.69 -7.19 -7.59
N ARG A 26 -6.50 -8.51 -7.48
CA ARG A 26 -6.03 -9.13 -6.23
C ARG A 26 -4.66 -8.60 -5.81
N ALA A 27 -3.77 -8.36 -6.78
CA ALA A 27 -2.47 -7.76 -6.51
C ALA A 27 -2.61 -6.34 -5.96
N ALA A 28 -3.45 -5.49 -6.57
CA ALA A 28 -3.72 -4.14 -6.07
C ALA A 28 -4.27 -4.16 -4.63
N THR A 29 -5.33 -4.92 -4.35
CA THR A 29 -5.90 -5.01 -3.00
C THR A 29 -4.90 -5.56 -1.97
N SER A 30 -4.09 -6.54 -2.35
CA SER A 30 -3.09 -7.10 -1.44
C SER A 30 -1.99 -6.09 -1.11
N ILE A 31 -1.48 -5.40 -2.13
CA ILE A 31 -0.46 -4.37 -1.95
C ILE A 31 -1.01 -3.19 -1.14
N GLU A 32 -2.25 -2.77 -1.40
CA GLU A 32 -2.94 -1.75 -0.60
C GLU A 32 -2.97 -2.15 0.87
N SER A 33 -3.37 -3.39 1.19
CA SER A 33 -3.36 -3.90 2.57
C SER A 33 -1.96 -3.84 3.20
N GLN A 34 -0.92 -4.17 2.44
CA GLN A 34 0.46 -4.09 2.91
C GLN A 34 0.90 -2.64 3.15
N MET A 35 0.56 -1.71 2.26
CA MET A 35 0.84 -0.27 2.44
C MET A 35 0.14 0.28 3.69
N THR A 36 -1.13 -0.07 3.90
CA THR A 36 -1.89 0.34 5.08
C THR A 36 -1.29 -0.24 6.37
N LYS A 37 -0.83 -1.51 6.35
CA LYS A 37 -0.14 -2.13 7.49
C LYS A 37 1.18 -1.44 7.85
N GLU A 38 1.92 -0.93 6.85
CA GLU A 38 3.14 -0.16 7.09
C GLU A 38 2.86 1.29 7.58
N GLY A 39 1.59 1.70 7.55
CA GLY A 39 1.14 3.00 8.05
C GLY A 39 0.91 4.06 6.97
N PHE A 40 0.93 3.69 5.68
CA PHE A 40 0.54 4.58 4.60
C PHE A 40 -0.99 4.59 4.45
N ASN A 41 -1.62 5.76 4.53
CA ASN A 41 -3.06 5.87 4.29
C ASN A 41 -3.37 5.84 2.79
N VAL A 42 -3.91 4.71 2.30
CA VAL A 42 -4.38 4.54 0.92
C VAL A 42 -5.86 4.92 0.87
N LEU A 43 -6.18 5.95 0.08
CA LEU A 43 -7.53 6.47 -0.07
C LEU A 43 -8.35 5.68 -1.09
N ARG A 44 -7.71 5.30 -2.19
CA ARG A 44 -8.30 4.50 -3.28
C ARG A 44 -7.22 3.69 -3.96
N SER A 45 -7.58 2.52 -4.50
CA SER A 45 -6.73 1.72 -5.38
C SER A 45 -7.46 1.35 -6.68
N ASP A 46 -6.71 1.07 -7.74
CA ASP A 46 -7.25 0.55 -9.00
C ASP A 46 -6.20 -0.30 -9.73
N ALA A 47 -6.63 -1.08 -10.72
CA ALA A 47 -5.76 -1.88 -11.58
C ALA A 47 -6.26 -1.85 -13.03
N VAL A 48 -5.33 -1.63 -13.96
CA VAL A 48 -5.64 -1.50 -15.39
C VAL A 48 -4.71 -2.39 -16.20
N ALA A 49 -5.27 -3.25 -17.05
CA ALA A 49 -4.55 -3.91 -18.14
C ALA A 49 -4.72 -3.11 -19.44
N TYR A 50 -3.67 -3.03 -20.25
CA TYR A 50 -3.64 -2.29 -21.51
C TYR A 50 -2.54 -2.83 -22.44
N ASP A 51 -2.59 -2.47 -23.72
CA ASP A 51 -1.63 -2.88 -24.75
C ASP A 51 -1.38 -4.42 -24.77
N GLU A 52 -2.41 -5.22 -24.48
CA GLU A 52 -2.45 -6.71 -24.36
C GLU A 52 -1.50 -7.39 -23.35
N SER A 53 -0.46 -6.70 -22.89
CA SER A 53 0.66 -7.27 -22.14
C SER A 53 1.23 -6.35 -21.07
N LYS A 54 0.56 -5.22 -20.78
CA LYS A 54 0.99 -4.26 -19.77
C LYS A 54 -0.12 -4.06 -18.75
N ALA A 55 0.28 -3.93 -17.49
CA ALA A 55 -0.63 -3.59 -16.43
C ALA A 55 -0.04 -2.51 -15.52
N SER A 56 -0.95 -1.73 -14.93
CA SER A 56 -0.64 -0.75 -13.91
C SER A 56 -1.48 -1.04 -12.67
N LEU A 57 -0.83 -1.04 -11.51
CA LEU A 57 -1.51 -0.93 -10.22
C LEU A 57 -1.41 0.52 -9.75
N LEU A 58 -2.51 1.08 -9.25
CA LEU A 58 -2.61 2.47 -8.87
C LEU A 58 -3.03 2.59 -7.41
N PHE A 59 -2.35 3.48 -6.69
CA PHE A 59 -2.60 3.73 -5.26
C PHE A 59 -2.63 5.24 -5.04
N LEU A 60 -3.81 5.79 -4.75
CA LEU A 60 -3.95 7.18 -4.32
C LEU A 60 -3.75 7.23 -2.81
N LEU A 61 -2.69 7.89 -2.37
CA LEU A 61 -2.35 8.03 -0.97
C LEU A 61 -2.73 9.42 -0.44
N GLU A 62 -3.00 9.50 0.85
CA GLU A 62 -3.09 10.79 1.54
C GLU A 62 -1.75 11.56 1.42
N SER A 63 -0.64 10.87 1.66
CA SER A 63 0.72 11.38 1.47
C SER A 63 1.68 10.30 0.95
N LEU A 64 2.64 10.70 0.12
CA LEU A 64 3.74 9.82 -0.31
C LEU A 64 4.84 9.67 0.74
N THR A 65 4.89 10.59 1.70
CA THR A 65 5.86 10.59 2.79
C THR A 65 5.11 10.70 4.12
N ILE A 66 5.37 9.77 5.03
CA ILE A 66 4.80 9.76 6.39
C ILE A 66 5.88 10.05 7.42
N SER A 67 5.47 10.41 8.63
CA SER A 67 6.38 10.66 9.74
C SER A 67 7.29 9.46 10.02
N LYS A 68 8.57 9.73 10.25
CA LYS A 68 9.54 8.73 10.75
C LYS A 68 9.11 8.07 12.04
N ASN A 69 8.30 8.73 12.85
CA ASN A 69 7.83 8.20 14.11
C ASN A 69 6.50 7.47 13.91
N GLU A 70 6.40 6.29 14.51
CA GLU A 70 5.19 5.48 14.59
C GLU A 70 4.75 5.34 16.04
N VAL A 71 3.46 5.62 16.28
CA VAL A 71 2.80 5.22 17.53
C VAL A 71 2.15 3.86 17.31
N ARG A 72 2.58 2.85 18.08
CA ARG A 72 1.92 1.54 18.12
C ARG A 72 1.04 1.43 19.35
N THR A 73 -0.13 0.81 19.15
CA THR A 73 -1.05 0.51 20.25
C THR A 73 -0.89 -0.95 20.65
N GLY A 74 -0.64 -1.15 21.93
CA GLY A 74 -0.55 -2.44 22.59
C GLY A 74 -1.83 -2.80 23.33
N PRO A 75 -1.77 -3.83 24.19
CA PRO A 75 -2.91 -4.27 24.97
C PRO A 75 -3.19 -3.30 26.13
N ASP A 76 -4.22 -3.64 26.91
CA ASP A 76 -4.51 -2.94 28.17
C ASP A 76 -3.35 -3.09 29.18
N VAL A 77 -3.08 -2.06 29.99
CA VAL A 77 -2.01 -2.11 30.99
C VAL A 77 -2.20 -3.29 31.96
N PHE A 78 -3.45 -3.60 32.32
CA PHE A 78 -3.79 -4.65 33.28
C PHE A 78 -3.89 -6.05 32.66
N SER A 79 -3.60 -6.22 31.36
CA SER A 79 -3.67 -7.52 30.68
C SER A 79 -2.44 -8.42 30.96
N GLY A 80 -2.07 -8.59 32.24
CA GLY A 80 -1.04 -9.51 32.76
C GLY A 80 0.10 -9.88 31.80
N ASP A 81 0.06 -11.11 31.28
CA ASP A 81 1.11 -11.65 30.42
C ASP A 81 1.25 -10.90 29.08
N PHE A 82 0.14 -10.42 28.51
CA PHE A 82 0.17 -9.68 27.24
C PHE A 82 0.84 -8.31 27.40
N SER A 83 0.58 -7.60 28.50
CA SER A 83 1.23 -6.31 28.76
C SER A 83 2.72 -6.50 29.04
N THR A 84 3.08 -7.50 29.85
CA THR A 84 4.48 -7.87 30.14
C THR A 84 5.24 -8.21 28.85
N LYS A 85 4.68 -9.07 28.00
CA LYS A 85 5.28 -9.46 26.71
C LYS A 85 5.43 -8.25 25.76
N PHE A 86 4.42 -7.38 25.71
CA PHE A 86 4.48 -6.17 24.91
C PHE A 86 5.61 -5.23 25.37
N ILE A 87 5.74 -5.01 26.68
CA ILE A 87 6.80 -4.18 27.26
C ILE A 87 8.19 -4.78 26.97
N GLN A 88 8.36 -6.09 27.19
CA GLN A 88 9.65 -6.75 26.94
C GLN A 88 10.09 -6.66 25.47
N ILE A 89 9.18 -6.88 24.51
CA ILE A 89 9.50 -6.83 23.08
C ILE A 89 9.85 -5.41 22.62
N ASN A 90 9.17 -4.40 23.17
CA ASN A 90 9.25 -3.03 22.67
C ASN A 90 10.24 -2.14 23.44
N SER A 91 10.51 -2.41 24.71
CA SER A 91 11.40 -1.58 25.57
C SER A 91 12.78 -1.30 24.94
N LYS A 92 13.33 -2.26 24.19
CA LYS A 92 14.61 -2.11 23.48
C LYS A 92 14.52 -1.37 22.14
N LYS A 93 13.32 -1.28 21.55
CA LYS A 93 13.08 -0.75 20.19
C LYS A 93 12.42 0.62 20.21
N SER A 94 11.65 0.91 21.26
CA SER A 94 10.90 2.15 21.41
C SER A 94 11.78 3.28 21.90
N LYS A 95 11.52 4.49 21.40
CA LYS A 95 12.05 5.74 21.95
C LYS A 95 11.32 6.15 23.23
N LEU A 96 10.05 5.80 23.34
CA LEU A 96 9.16 6.16 24.45
C LEU A 96 8.04 5.12 24.58
N MET A 97 7.60 4.87 25.81
CA MET A 97 6.42 4.08 26.13
C MET A 97 5.55 4.82 27.15
N TRP A 98 4.23 4.73 27.04
CA TRP A 98 3.29 5.31 28.01
C TRP A 98 1.96 4.53 27.99
N ALA A 99 1.10 4.74 28.99
CA ALA A 99 -0.29 4.33 28.95
C ALA A 99 -1.15 5.50 28.46
N ASP A 100 -2.04 5.29 27.49
CA ASP A 100 -2.97 6.34 27.07
C ASP A 100 -4.15 6.47 28.06
N LYS A 101 -5.02 7.46 27.79
CA LYS A 101 -6.21 7.73 28.60
C LYS A 101 -7.21 6.56 28.67
N ASP A 102 -7.13 5.62 27.72
CA ASP A 102 -7.99 4.45 27.61
C ASP A 102 -7.33 3.21 28.25
N GLY A 103 -6.21 3.40 28.96
CA GLY A 103 -5.46 2.33 29.62
C GLY A 103 -4.67 1.43 28.65
N LYS A 104 -4.54 1.81 27.37
CA LYS A 104 -3.75 1.04 26.39
C LYS A 104 -2.28 1.43 26.45
N LEU A 105 -1.41 0.42 26.44
CA LEU A 105 0.01 0.64 26.26
C LEU A 105 0.30 1.22 24.87
N LYS A 106 1.14 2.24 24.82
CA LYS A 106 1.61 2.88 23.59
C LYS A 106 3.12 2.82 23.52
N THR A 107 3.64 2.76 22.30
CA THR A 107 5.07 2.92 22.04
C THR A 107 5.30 3.87 20.90
N LEU A 108 6.33 4.71 21.03
CA LEU A 108 6.87 5.51 19.94
C LEU A 108 8.11 4.81 19.39
N GLN A 109 8.14 4.50 18.10
CA GLN A 109 9.28 3.86 17.46
C GLN A 109 9.59 4.47 16.09
N THR A 110 10.77 4.19 15.56
CA THR A 110 11.18 4.64 14.23
C THR A 110 10.63 3.68 13.16
N ARG A 111 9.95 4.23 12.16
CA ARG A 111 9.54 3.50 10.95
C ARG A 111 10.76 3.06 10.15
N ARG A 112 10.63 1.92 9.49
CA ARG A 112 11.62 1.49 8.49
C ARG A 112 11.52 2.31 7.21
N TYR A 113 10.31 2.72 6.85
CA TYR A 113 10.04 3.51 5.65
C TYR A 113 9.24 4.77 5.94
N GLU A 114 9.75 5.90 5.47
CA GLU A 114 9.00 7.17 5.42
C GLU A 114 8.37 7.37 4.04
N ASN A 115 8.99 6.86 2.98
CA ASN A 115 8.55 7.07 1.61
C ASN A 115 7.85 5.83 1.03
N ALA A 116 6.63 6.03 0.54
CA ALA A 116 5.78 4.97 0.00
C ALA A 116 6.39 4.26 -1.22
N LYS A 117 7.11 5.00 -2.08
CA LYS A 117 7.78 4.41 -3.26
C LYS A 117 8.95 3.52 -2.83
N SER A 118 9.72 3.93 -1.82
CA SER A 118 10.82 3.13 -1.27
C SER A 118 10.29 1.84 -0.65
N TYR A 119 9.26 1.93 0.19
CA TYR A 119 8.59 0.76 0.75
C TYR A 119 8.10 -0.20 -0.33
N LEU A 120 7.33 0.29 -1.30
CA LEU A 120 6.73 -0.55 -2.33
C LEU A 120 7.78 -1.19 -3.25
N SER A 121 8.88 -0.47 -3.52
CA SER A 121 10.01 -1.04 -4.25
C SER A 121 10.66 -2.19 -3.50
N ASP A 122 10.86 -2.05 -2.18
CA ASP A 122 11.43 -3.10 -1.33
C ASP A 122 10.50 -4.30 -1.21
N LEU A 123 9.20 -4.05 -0.96
CA LEU A 123 8.15 -5.07 -0.87
C LEU A 123 8.12 -5.96 -2.13
N ILE A 124 8.14 -5.36 -3.31
CA ILE A 124 8.06 -6.11 -4.57
C ILE A 124 9.38 -6.79 -4.93
N LYS A 125 10.54 -6.17 -4.66
CA LYS A 125 11.86 -6.74 -5.02
C LYS A 125 12.31 -7.83 -4.06
N ASN A 126 12.24 -7.53 -2.76
CA ASN A 126 12.91 -8.32 -1.73
C ASN A 126 11.92 -9.17 -0.93
N HIS A 127 10.66 -8.75 -0.85
CA HIS A 127 9.63 -9.41 -0.02
C HIS A 127 8.40 -9.83 -0.83
N ILE A 128 8.58 -10.22 -2.11
CA ILE A 128 7.46 -10.55 -3.01
C ILE A 128 6.57 -11.69 -2.47
N GLY A 129 7.13 -12.59 -1.66
CA GLY A 129 6.37 -13.66 -1.00
C GLY A 129 5.31 -13.13 -0.03
N GLU A 130 5.61 -12.01 0.64
CA GLU A 130 4.78 -11.35 1.65
C GLU A 130 3.87 -10.27 1.06
N SER A 131 4.17 -9.80 -0.17
CA SER A 131 3.39 -8.77 -0.88
C SER A 131 1.93 -9.12 -1.16
N GLY A 132 1.57 -10.41 -1.07
CA GLY A 132 0.25 -10.91 -1.49
C GLY A 132 0.03 -10.91 -3.02
N ILE A 133 1.04 -10.54 -3.82
CA ILE A 133 0.97 -10.67 -5.28
C ILE A 133 0.71 -12.15 -5.66
N PRO A 134 -0.33 -12.43 -6.47
CA PRO A 134 -0.66 -13.79 -6.89
C PRO A 134 0.53 -14.49 -7.55
N LYS A 135 0.69 -15.79 -7.28
CA LYS A 135 1.81 -16.60 -7.82
C LYS A 135 1.97 -16.43 -9.35
N GLY A 136 0.85 -16.35 -10.08
CA GLY A 136 0.81 -16.15 -11.53
C GLY A 136 1.46 -14.85 -12.02
N LEU A 137 1.52 -13.80 -11.21
CA LEU A 137 2.14 -12.52 -11.55
C LEU A 137 3.56 -12.36 -11.00
N ARG A 138 4.01 -13.21 -10.07
CA ARG A 138 5.31 -13.01 -9.41
C ARG A 138 6.48 -13.01 -10.41
N ILE A 139 6.44 -13.88 -11.42
CA ILE A 139 7.46 -13.91 -12.48
C ILE A 139 7.39 -12.63 -13.32
N ASP A 140 6.18 -12.15 -13.63
CA ASP A 140 5.96 -10.92 -14.40
C ASP A 140 6.56 -9.69 -13.67
N PHE A 141 6.38 -9.59 -12.35
CA PHE A 141 7.03 -8.57 -11.52
C PHE A 141 8.55 -8.73 -11.43
N LYS A 142 9.06 -9.96 -11.28
CA LYS A 142 10.50 -10.25 -11.26
C LYS A 142 11.20 -9.89 -12.56
N ASN A 143 10.52 -10.05 -13.70
CA ASN A 143 11.02 -9.66 -15.02
C ASN A 143 11.15 -8.14 -15.17
N GLY A 144 10.43 -7.37 -14.36
CA GLY A 144 10.63 -5.94 -14.24
C GLY A 144 9.34 -5.16 -13.96
N PHE A 145 9.49 -4.14 -13.13
CA PHE A 145 8.44 -3.17 -12.85
C PHE A 145 9.03 -1.76 -12.68
N LYS A 146 8.20 -0.75 -12.84
CA LYS A 146 8.56 0.66 -12.63
C LYS A 146 7.52 1.37 -11.78
N ILE A 147 7.97 1.96 -10.68
CA ILE A 147 7.12 2.81 -9.84
C ILE A 147 7.31 4.27 -10.24
N SER A 148 6.20 4.95 -10.53
CA SER A 148 6.16 6.35 -10.94
C SER A 148 5.05 7.11 -10.24
N ASN A 149 5.10 8.44 -10.32
CA ASN A 149 4.05 9.32 -9.82
C ASN A 149 2.92 9.46 -10.86
N GLY A 150 1.69 9.58 -10.41
CA GLY A 150 0.51 9.78 -11.26
C GLY A 150 0.55 11.02 -12.14
N LYS A 151 1.32 12.07 -11.77
CA LYS A 151 1.55 13.25 -12.63
C LYS A 151 2.50 12.99 -13.82
N GLY A 152 3.21 11.87 -13.85
CA GLY A 152 4.18 11.55 -14.90
C GLY A 152 3.55 11.20 -16.25
N LYS A 153 4.39 10.89 -17.24
CA LYS A 153 3.95 10.33 -18.53
C LYS A 153 3.38 8.93 -18.32
N GLN A 154 2.06 8.80 -18.44
CA GLN A 154 1.32 7.53 -18.32
C GLN A 154 0.57 7.19 -19.62
N ASN A 155 0.20 5.92 -19.80
CA ASN A 155 -0.70 5.47 -20.88
C ASN A 155 -2.10 6.10 -20.72
N LYS A 156 -2.85 6.26 -21.83
CA LYS A 156 -4.21 6.84 -21.85
C LYS A 156 -5.17 6.15 -20.86
N SER A 157 -5.16 4.81 -20.81
CA SER A 157 -6.02 4.05 -19.91
C SER A 157 -5.67 4.28 -18.43
N VAL A 158 -4.36 4.38 -18.14
CA VAL A 158 -3.87 4.69 -16.79
C VAL A 158 -4.25 6.11 -16.37
N LYS A 159 -4.14 7.10 -17.27
CA LYS A 159 -4.59 8.47 -16.99
C LYS A 159 -6.08 8.55 -16.71
N LYS A 160 -6.90 7.79 -17.45
CA LYS A 160 -8.35 7.71 -17.22
C LYS A 160 -8.67 7.14 -15.84
N SER A 161 -8.00 6.07 -15.44
CA SER A 161 -8.13 5.48 -14.10
C SER A 161 -7.71 6.47 -12.99
N ILE A 162 -6.56 7.14 -13.14
CA ILE A 162 -6.13 8.20 -12.20
C ILE A 162 -7.20 9.28 -12.08
N SER A 163 -7.74 9.76 -13.22
CA SER A 163 -8.78 10.78 -13.24
C SER A 163 -10.00 10.35 -12.44
N LYS A 164 -10.48 9.11 -12.63
CA LYS A 164 -11.61 8.54 -11.89
C LYS A 164 -11.30 8.45 -10.39
N MET A 165 -10.08 8.06 -10.01
CA MET A 165 -9.70 7.95 -8.60
C MET A 165 -9.68 9.31 -7.89
N ILE A 166 -9.33 10.40 -8.58
CA ILE A 166 -9.19 11.73 -7.97
C ILE A 166 -10.42 12.63 -8.11
N THR A 167 -11.48 12.14 -8.75
CA THR A 167 -12.73 12.87 -8.96
C THR A 167 -13.85 12.29 -8.10
N THR A 168 -14.86 13.12 -7.86
CA THR A 168 -16.13 12.68 -7.26
C THR A 168 -16.87 11.81 -8.26
N ASP A 169 -17.52 10.76 -7.76
CA ASP A 169 -18.39 9.95 -8.59
C ASP A 169 -19.79 10.59 -8.64
N ASP A 170 -20.03 11.39 -9.67
CA ASP A 170 -21.29 12.13 -9.84
C ASP A 170 -22.50 11.19 -10.00
N THR A 171 -22.29 9.91 -10.36
CA THR A 171 -23.39 8.93 -10.40
C THR A 171 -23.87 8.54 -9.01
N THR A 172 -22.99 8.59 -8.01
CA THR A 172 -23.30 8.26 -6.62
C THR A 172 -23.68 9.51 -5.81
N PHE A 173 -23.12 10.66 -6.17
CA PHE A 173 -23.23 11.90 -5.39
C PHE A 173 -23.90 13.05 -6.15
N SER A 174 -24.74 12.76 -7.15
CA SER A 174 -25.59 13.79 -7.76
C SER A 174 -26.62 14.26 -6.74
N ALA A 175 -26.58 15.54 -6.40
CA ALA A 175 -27.71 16.19 -5.73
C ALA A 175 -28.78 16.43 -6.80
N ASN A 176 -29.98 15.88 -6.58
CA ASN A 176 -31.17 16.23 -7.35
C ASN A 176 -31.51 17.71 -7.19
#